data_AF-F3G8I3-F1
#
_entry.id   AF-F3G8I3-F1
#
_cell.length_a   1.000
_cell.length_b   1.000
_cell.length_c   1.000
_cell.angle_alpha   90.00
_cell.angle_beta   90.00
_cell.angle_gamma   90.00
#
_symmetry.space_group_name_H-M   'P 1'
#
loop_
_entity.id
_entity.type
_entity.pdbx_description
1 polymer ?
#
loop_
_entity_poly.entity_id
_entity_poly.type
_entity_poly.pdbx_seq_one_letter_code
_entity_poly.pdbx_strand_id
1 'polypeptide(L)' 'QPLLPDLALQMIEVGEQAGELDTMLMKVADVFDVEAKRGIDRMLAALVPALTVVMAGMVAVIMLAIMLPLMSLTSNI' A
#
# COMPACT_ATOMS: atom_id res chain seq x y z
N GLN A 1 -4.82 11.33 -14.64
CA GLN A 1 -6.11 10.80 -14.17
C GLN A 1 -6.95 12.01 -13.80
N PRO A 2 -8.22 12.12 -14.23
CA PRO A 2 -9.06 13.24 -13.79
C PRO A 2 -9.07 13.27 -12.25
N LEU A 3 -9.08 14.47 -11.67
CA LEU A 3 -9.12 14.66 -10.21
C LEU A 3 -10.38 14.05 -9.59
N LEU A 4 -11.46 13.94 -10.36
CA LEU A 4 -12.69 13.25 -9.99
C LEU A 4 -12.90 11.97 -10.82
N PRO A 5 -13.19 10.82 -10.18
CA PRO A 5 -13.61 9.61 -10.86
C PRO A 5 -14.92 9.81 -11.64
N ASP A 6 -15.10 9.06 -12.72
CA ASP A 6 -16.33 9.10 -13.53
C ASP A 6 -17.59 8.79 -12.69
N LEU A 7 -17.45 7.94 -11.66
CA LEU A 7 -18.52 7.66 -10.71
C LEU A 7 -18.95 8.90 -9.93
N ALA A 8 -18.00 9.73 -9.50
CA ALA A 8 -18.30 10.97 -8.78
C ALA A 8 -19.02 11.97 -9.69
N LEU A 9 -18.62 12.07 -10.97
CA LEU A 9 -19.27 12.92 -11.96
C LEU A 9 -20.74 12.49 -12.20
N GLN A 10 -20.99 11.18 -12.34
CA GLN A 10 -22.35 10.66 -12.50
C GLN A 10 -23.22 10.92 -11.27
N MET A 11 -22.68 10.77 -10.06
CA MET A 11 -23.43 11.04 -8.83
C MET A 11 -23.81 12.52 -8.70
N ILE A 12 -22.93 13.42 -9.11
CA ILE A 12 -23.20 14.86 -9.15
C ILE A 12 -24.29 15.17 -10.18
N GLU A 13 -24.19 14.62 -11.40
CA GLU A 13 -25.18 14.82 -12.46
C GLU A 13 -26.59 14.34 -12.05
N VAL A 14 -26.67 13.16 -11.43
CA VAL A 14 -27.94 12.62 -10.91
C VAL A 14 -28.49 13.47 -9.76
N GLY A 15 -27.62 13.95 -8.87
CA GLY A 15 -27.99 14.84 -7.77
C GLY A 15 -28.53 16.19 -8.25
N GLU A 16 -27.92 16.75 -9.29
CA GLU A 16 -28.38 17.99 -9.92
C GLU A 16 -29.74 17.80 -10.60
N GLN A 17 -29.94 16.71 -11.35
CA GLN A 17 -31.22 16.39 -11.99
C GLN A 17 -32.35 16.11 -10.98
N ALA A 18 -32.03 15.53 -9.83
CA ALA A 18 -32.97 15.24 -8.76
C ALA A 18 -33.20 16.41 -7.78
N GLY A 19 -32.41 17.48 -7.87
CA GLY A 19 -32.42 18.58 -6.89
C GLY A 19 -31.82 18.22 -5.53
N GLU A 20 -31.09 17.11 -5.43
CA GLU A 20 -30.47 16.58 -4.21
C GLU A 20 -28.92 16.65 -4.26
N LEU A 21 -28.38 17.68 -4.90
CA LEU A 21 -26.94 17.85 -5.10
C LEU A 21 -26.14 17.78 -3.79
N ASP A 22 -26.61 18.42 -2.72
CA ASP A 22 -25.95 18.41 -1.41
C ASP A 22 -25.77 16.99 -0.86
N THR A 23 -26.83 16.18 -0.95
CA THR A 23 -26.80 14.77 -0.52
C THR A 23 -25.85 13.94 -1.38
N MET A 24 -25.82 14.18 -2.70
CA MET A 24 -24.91 13.46 -3.58
C MET A 24 -23.44 13.85 -3.37
N LEU A 25 -23.14 15.13 -3.14
CA LEU A 25 -21.80 15.58 -2.80
C LEU A 25 -21.28 14.95 -1.52
N MET A 26 -22.15 14.81 -0.51
CA MET A 26 -21.76 14.13 0.73
C MET A 26 -21.38 12.67 0.48
N LYS A 27 -22.17 12.00 -0.37
CA LYS A 27 -21.95 10.60 -0.74
C LYS A 27 -20.68 10.40 -1.57
N VAL A 28 -20.33 11.38 -2.41
CA VAL A 28 -19.05 11.40 -3.13
C VAL A 28 -17.89 11.52 -2.15
N ALA A 29 -17.96 12.40 -1.15
CA ALA A 29 -16.93 12.53 -0.13
C ALA A 29 -16.73 11.21 0.65
N ASP A 30 -17.81 10.54 1.06
CA ASP A 30 -17.73 9.24 1.73
C ASP A 30 -17.00 8.19 0.87
N VAL A 31 -17.27 8.17 -0.45
CA VAL A 31 -16.59 7.27 -1.40
C VAL A 31 -15.09 7.56 -1.45
N PHE A 32 -14.70 8.84 -1.53
CA PHE A 32 -13.29 9.23 -1.53
C PHE A 32 -12.58 8.88 -0.22
N ASP A 33 -13.23 9.07 0.93
CA ASP A 33 -12.66 8.71 2.23
C ASP A 33 -12.43 7.20 2.33
N VAL A 34 -13.38 6.40 1.86
CA VAL A 34 -13.24 4.94 1.79
C VAL A 34 -12.11 4.53 0.84
N GLU A 35 -11.99 5.18 -0.32
CA GLU A 35 -10.95 4.89 -1.29
C GLU A 35 -9.56 5.29 -0.78
N ALA A 36 -9.44 6.45 -0.13
CA ALA A 36 -8.22 6.89 0.53
C ALA A 36 -7.79 5.90 1.62
N LYS A 37 -8.72 5.48 2.47
CA LYS A 37 -8.46 4.49 3.53
C LYS A 37 -8.01 3.15 2.94
N ARG A 38 -8.69 2.65 1.91
CA ARG A 38 -8.27 1.43 1.18
C ARG A 38 -6.89 1.57 0.55
N GLY A 39 -6.55 2.74 0.04
CA GLY A 39 -5.23 3.06 -0.49
C GLY A 39 -4.15 2.92 0.59
N ILE A 40 -4.39 3.53 1.76
CA ILE A 40 -3.49 3.43 2.91
C ILE A 40 -3.36 1.97 3.38
N ASP A 41 -4.47 1.25 3.53
CA ASP A 41 -4.46 -0.14 3.98
C ASP A 41 -3.68 -1.03 3.01
N ARG A 42 -3.81 -0.81 1.70
CA ARG A 42 -3.03 -1.54 0.67
C ARG A 42 -1.54 -1.20 0.75
N MET A 43 -1.19 0.06 0.97
CA MET A 43 0.21 0.45 1.17
C MET A 43 0.80 -0.23 2.41
N LEU A 44 0.08 -0.23 3.53
CA LEU A 44 0.52 -0.90 4.76
C LEU A 44 0.63 -2.42 4.57
N ALA A 45 -0.33 -3.04 3.88
CA ALA A 45 -0.32 -4.46 3.59
C ALA A 45 0.87 -4.88 2.70
N ALA A 46 1.31 -4.01 1.78
CA ALA A 46 2.50 -4.26 0.95
C ALA A 46 3.81 -3.96 1.70
N LEU A 47 3.78 -3.06 2.69
CA LEU A 47 4.95 -2.66 3.47
C LEU A 47 5.47 -3.80 4.36
N VAL A 48 4.57 -4.59 4.96
CA VAL A 48 4.94 -5.75 5.79
C VAL A 48 5.81 -6.77 5.03
N PRO A 49 5.37 -7.35 3.89
CA PRO A 49 6.17 -8.33 3.15
C PRO A 49 7.48 -7.71 2.61
N ALA A 50 7.49 -6.44 2.24
CA ALA A 50 8.72 -5.75 1.83
C ALA A 50 9.76 -5.74 2.96
N LEU A 51 9.35 -5.37 4.18
CA LEU A 51 10.23 -5.43 5.35
C LEU A 51 10.71 -6.85 5.66
N THR A 52 9.85 -7.85 5.51
CA THR A 52 10.23 -9.26 5.71
C THR A 52 11.31 -9.71 4.72
N VAL A 53 11.19 -9.35 3.44
CA VAL A 53 12.20 -9.68 2.42
C VAL A 53 13.54 -9.00 2.74
N VAL A 54 13.51 -7.74 3.15
CA VAL A 54 14.73 -7.01 3.57
C VAL A 54 15.38 -7.68 4.78
N MET A 55 14.59 -8.08 5.78
CA MET A 55 15.09 -8.78 6.97
C MET A 55 15.71 -10.14 6.60
N ALA A 56 15.04 -10.93 5.74
CA ALA A 56 15.57 -12.21 5.27
C ALA A 56 16.91 -12.03 4.52
N GLY A 57 17.02 -11.01 3.68
CA GLY A 57 18.27 -10.67 3.00
C GLY A 57 19.38 -10.29 3.99
N MET A 58 19.08 -9.46 4.98
CA MET A 58 20.03 -9.06 6.02
C MET A 58 20.54 -10.27 6.81
N VAL A 59 19.66 -11.17 7.21
CA VAL A 59 20.02 -12.40 7.94
C VAL A 59 20.94 -13.28 7.08
N ALA A 60 20.65 -13.45 5.79
CA ALA A 60 21.49 -14.22 4.87
C ALA A 60 22.90 -13.62 4.74
N VAL A 61 23.02 -12.30 4.64
CA VAL A 61 24.32 -11.62 4.58
C VAL A 61 25.11 -11.84 5.87
N ILE A 62 24.48 -11.71 7.04
CA ILE A 62 25.13 -11.96 8.34
C ILE A 62 25.60 -13.41 8.44
N MET A 63 24.76 -14.37 8.02
CA MET A 63 25.14 -15.79 8.00
C MET A 63 26.38 -16.04 7.14
N LEU A 64 26.43 -15.49 5.92
CA LEU A 64 27.59 -15.64 5.04
C LEU A 64 28.85 -15.00 5.65
N ALA A 65 28.73 -13.82 6.25
CA ALA A 65 29.84 -13.13 6.91
C ALA A 65 30.46 -13.94 8.06
N ILE A 66 29.66 -14.76 8.75
CA ILE A 66 30.12 -15.64 9.84
C ILE A 66 30.59 -17.00 9.31
N MET A 67 29.87 -17.59 8.35
CA MET A 67 30.14 -18.95 7.86
C MET A 67 31.45 -19.05 7.06
N LEU A 68 31.76 -18.04 6.23
CA LEU A 68 32.99 -18.01 5.45
C LEU A 68 34.28 -18.09 6.30
N PRO A 69 34.49 -17.25 7.34
CA PRO A 69 35.67 -17.34 8.20
C PRO A 69 35.69 -18.62 9.06
N LEU A 70 34.53 -19.17 9.44
CA LEU A 70 34.49 -20.45 10.14
C LEU A 70 35.01 -21.60 9.27
N MET A 71 34.64 -21.61 7.97
CA MET A 71 35.17 -22.59 7.03
C MET A 71 36.67 -22.45 6.83
N SER A 72 37.19 -21.22 6.70
CA SER A 72 38.63 -21.02 6.53
C SER A 72 39.42 -21.45 7.77
N LEU A 73 38.89 -21.17 8.98
CA LEU A 73 39.48 -21.64 10.22
C LEU A 73 39.52 -23.17 10.26
N THR A 74 38.41 -23.87 9.98
CA THR A 74 38.35 -25.34 9.93
C THR A 74 39.31 -25.96 8.91
N SER A 75 39.52 -25.31 7.76
CA SER A 75 40.42 -25.83 6.73
C SER A 75 41.92 -25.64 7.03
N ASN A 76 42.26 -24.71 7.94
CA ASN A 76 43.64 -24.34 8.27
C ASN A 76 44.12 -24.98 9.59
N ILE A 77 43.29 -25.84 10.19
CA ILE A 77 43.63 -26.79 11.28
C ILE A 77 43.79 -28.17 10.66
#